data_AF-A0A966U5D1-F1
#
_entry.id   AF-A0A966U5D1-F1
#
_cell.length_a   1.000
_cell.length_b   1.000
_cell.length_c   1.000
_cell.angle_alpha   90.00
_cell.angle_beta   90.00
_cell.angle_gamma   90.00
#
_symmetry.space_group_name_H-M   'P 1'
#
loop_
_entity.id
_entity.type
_entity.pdbx_description
1 polymer ?
#
loop_
_entity_poly.entity_id
_entity_poly.type
_entity_poly.pdbx_seq_one_letter_code
_entity_poly.pdbx_strand_id
1 'polypeptide(L)'
;MALFDVKVPQLSESVAEATLLQWKKKPGEAVAQDEILIEIETDKVVLEVPAPSAGVMAEILVADGGTVVADQVIAKIDSEGKATAAAASPAPAKASAPASSSNKGSIAAPSA
;
A
#
# COMPACT_ATOMS: atom_id res chain seq x y z
N MET A 1 -1.91 16.62 -13.04
CA MET A 1 -0.88 15.85 -12.30
C MET A 1 -0.59 16.57 -11.00
N ALA A 2 -1.31 16.24 -9.94
CA ALA A 2 -1.13 16.80 -8.60
C ALA A 2 -0.14 15.94 -7.80
N LEU A 3 1.12 16.34 -7.78
CA LEU A 3 2.15 15.79 -6.92
C LEU A 3 2.09 16.49 -5.55
N PHE A 4 1.84 15.71 -4.51
CA PHE A 4 1.90 16.14 -3.12
C PHE A 4 3.27 15.77 -2.54
N ASP A 5 3.97 16.78 -2.03
CA ASP A 5 5.23 16.59 -1.33
C ASP A 5 4.95 16.09 0.09
N VAL A 6 5.45 14.89 0.41
CA VAL A 6 5.44 14.35 1.77
C VAL A 6 6.60 14.96 2.51
N LYS A 7 6.29 15.82 3.48
CA LYS A 7 7.28 16.46 4.33
C LYS A 7 7.31 15.85 5.73
N VAL A 8 8.47 15.89 6.37
CA VAL A 8 8.61 15.53 7.78
C VAL A 8 7.76 16.49 8.61
N PRO A 9 6.90 16.00 9.52
CA PRO A 9 6.15 16.86 10.42
C PRO A 9 7.09 17.67 11.32
N GLN A 10 6.58 18.72 11.93
CA GLN A 10 7.34 19.50 12.90
C GLN A 10 7.89 18.58 13.99
N LEU A 11 9.21 18.51 14.05
CA LEU A 11 9.92 17.82 15.11
C LEU A 11 9.83 18.64 16.39
N SER A 12 10.06 18.01 17.53
CA SER A 12 10.09 18.70 18.82
C SER A 12 11.07 19.87 18.76
N GLU A 13 10.79 20.99 19.44
CA GLU A 13 11.55 22.26 19.33
C GLU A 13 13.06 22.13 19.64
N SER A 14 13.50 20.98 20.17
CA SER A 14 14.90 20.63 20.45
C SER A 14 15.51 19.55 19.53
N VAL A 15 14.79 19.05 18.53
CA VAL A 15 15.23 17.97 17.62
C VAL A 15 15.29 18.50 16.20
N ALA A 16 16.51 18.72 15.68
CA ALA A 16 16.72 19.25 14.33
C ALA A 16 16.60 18.17 13.24
N GLU A 17 16.84 16.91 13.58
CA GLU A 17 16.95 15.79 12.66
C GLU A 17 16.27 14.52 13.19
N ALA A 18 15.70 13.74 12.27
CA ALA A 18 15.07 12.46 12.53
C ALA A 18 15.62 11.40 11.58
N THR A 19 15.61 10.14 12.02
CA THR A 19 16.04 9.00 11.20
C THR A 19 14.81 8.26 10.70
N LEU A 20 14.74 8.03 9.39
CA LEU A 20 13.72 7.18 8.77
C LEU A 20 13.95 5.72 9.18
N LEU A 21 12.96 5.01 9.71
CA LEU A 21 13.11 3.60 10.10
C LEU A 21 12.74 2.69 8.94
N GLN A 22 11.44 2.62 8.67
CA GLN A 22 10.89 1.61 7.79
C GLN A 22 9.71 2.17 7.02
N TRP A 23 9.85 2.17 5.70
CA TRP A 23 8.77 2.48 4.78
C TRP A 23 7.69 1.40 4.87
N LYS A 24 6.46 1.80 5.23
CA LYS A 24 5.28 0.93 5.17
C LYS A 24 4.69 0.87 3.76
N LYS A 25 5.03 1.85 2.92
CA LYS A 25 4.56 2.00 1.55
C LYS A 25 5.73 2.14 0.58
N LYS A 26 5.58 1.55 -0.61
CA LYS A 26 6.60 1.56 -1.67
C LYS A 26 6.17 2.44 -2.85
N PRO A 27 7.13 2.96 -3.64
CA PRO A 27 6.81 3.68 -4.87
C PRO A 27 6.01 2.77 -5.83
N GLY A 28 4.92 3.31 -6.36
CA GLY A 28 3.92 2.63 -7.19
C GLY A 28 2.73 2.05 -6.41
N GLU A 29 2.75 2.08 -5.08
CA GLU A 29 1.65 1.56 -4.26
C GLU A 29 0.59 2.64 -3.96
N ALA A 30 -0.68 2.21 -3.85
CA ALA A 30 -1.78 3.08 -3.44
C ALA A 30 -1.65 3.44 -1.95
N VAL A 31 -1.81 4.72 -1.65
CA VAL A 31 -1.81 5.28 -0.30
C VAL A 31 -3.11 6.04 -0.07
N ALA A 32 -3.73 5.89 1.10
CA ALA A 32 -4.90 6.67 1.48
C ALA A 32 -4.48 7.95 2.24
N GLN A 33 -5.32 8.98 2.22
CA GLN A 33 -5.14 10.15 3.07
C GLN A 33 -5.19 9.70 4.54
N ASP A 34 -4.35 10.30 5.39
CA ASP A 34 -4.24 9.96 6.82
C ASP A 34 -3.68 8.53 7.09
N GLU A 35 -3.18 7.84 6.05
CA GLU A 35 -2.52 6.53 6.20
C GLU A 35 -1.03 6.66 6.56
N ILE A 36 -0.52 5.78 7.41
CA ILE A 36 0.88 5.78 7.86
C ILE A 36 1.79 5.33 6.70
N LEU A 37 2.65 6.23 6.23
CA LEU A 37 3.58 5.96 5.12
C LEU A 37 4.92 5.43 5.61
N ILE A 38 5.45 6.06 6.67
CA ILE A 38 6.75 5.76 7.24
C ILE A 38 6.80 6.14 8.72
N GLU A 39 7.61 5.40 9.47
CA GLU A 39 7.99 5.69 10.84
C GLU A 39 9.35 6.41 10.87
N ILE A 40 9.45 7.47 11.66
CA ILE A 40 10.67 8.21 11.94
C ILE A 40 11.02 8.10 13.42
N GLU A 41 12.28 7.89 13.74
CA GLU A 41 12.79 7.82 15.11
C GLU A 41 13.61 9.05 15.35
N THR A 42 13.29 9.69 16.46
CA THR A 42 14.12 10.73 17.05
C THR A 42 14.76 10.16 18.32
N ASP A 43 15.80 10.83 18.84
CA ASP A 43 16.54 10.43 20.07
C ASP A 43 15.65 10.06 21.27
N LYS A 44 14.41 10.55 21.31
CA LYS A 44 13.47 10.34 22.42
C LYS A 44 12.19 9.60 22.06
N VAL A 45 11.71 9.68 20.81
CA VAL A 45 10.36 9.22 20.43
C VAL A 45 10.34 8.76 18.97
N VAL A 46 9.56 7.72 18.69
CA VAL A 46 9.19 7.32 17.33
C VAL A 46 7.89 8.02 16.94
N LEU A 47 7.90 8.76 15.84
CA LEU A 47 6.75 9.43 15.27
C LEU A 47 6.38 8.79 13.93
N GLU A 48 5.12 8.89 13.57
CA GLU A 48 4.59 8.35 12.31
C GLU A 48 4.31 9.51 11.36
N VAL A 49 4.69 9.37 10.09
CA VAL A 49 4.39 10.34 9.04
C VAL A 49 3.14 9.90 8.28
N PRO A 50 1.98 10.56 8.50
CA PRO A 50 0.76 10.26 7.77
C PRO A 50 0.79 10.86 6.35
N ALA A 51 0.04 10.25 5.44
CA ALA A 51 -0.10 10.75 4.09
C ALA A 51 -0.93 12.06 4.05
N PRO A 52 -0.41 13.14 3.43
CA PRO A 52 -1.15 14.40 3.30
C PRO A 52 -2.33 14.31 2.32
N SER A 53 -2.33 13.32 1.42
CA SER A 53 -3.40 13.10 0.45
C SER A 53 -3.45 11.64 0.01
N ALA A 54 -4.61 11.20 -0.46
CA ALA A 54 -4.76 9.89 -1.09
C ALA A 54 -4.19 9.93 -2.52
N GLY A 55 -3.48 8.87 -2.91
CA GLY A 55 -2.83 8.79 -4.21
C GLY A 55 -1.95 7.57 -4.36
N VAL A 56 -0.90 7.70 -5.17
CA VAL A 56 0.13 6.68 -5.40
C VAL A 56 1.48 7.24 -5.00
N MET A 57 2.28 6.47 -4.28
CA MET A 57 3.65 6.89 -3.99
C MET A 57 4.44 7.00 -5.30
N ALA A 58 4.81 8.21 -5.70
CA ALA A 58 5.48 8.46 -6.97
C ALA A 58 6.96 8.09 -6.88
N GLU A 59 7.66 8.67 -5.90
CA GLU A 59 9.09 8.47 -5.68
C GLU A 59 9.46 8.77 -4.23
N ILE A 60 10.45 8.02 -3.72
CA ILE A 60 11.07 8.24 -2.42
C ILE A 60 12.40 8.98 -2.65
N LEU A 61 12.54 10.16 -2.06
CA LEU A 61 13.77 10.96 -2.13
C LEU A 61 14.80 10.51 -1.09
N VAL A 62 14.31 10.01 0.06
CA VAL A 62 15.16 9.56 1.17
C VAL A 62 14.75 8.15 1.58
N ALA A 63 15.68 7.21 1.44
CA ALA A 63 15.48 5.80 1.79
C ALA A 63 15.38 5.58 3.31
N ASP A 64 14.98 4.38 3.71
CA ASP A 64 15.10 3.91 5.09
C ASP A 64 16.54 4.06 5.62
N GLY A 65 16.66 4.40 6.90
CA GLY A 65 17.93 4.75 7.55
C GLY A 65 18.48 6.14 7.19
N GLY A 66 17.80 6.91 6.34
CA GLY A 66 18.20 8.26 5.98
C GLY A 66 17.89 9.28 7.07
N THR A 67 18.77 10.27 7.22
CA THR A 67 18.58 11.42 8.11
C THR A 67 17.79 12.52 7.40
N VAL A 68 16.76 13.04 8.06
CA VAL A 68 15.87 14.08 7.53
C VAL A 68 15.62 15.18 8.56
N VAL A 69 15.33 16.39 8.10
CA VAL A 69 15.02 17.56 8.96
C VAL A 69 13.54 17.92 8.90
N ALA A 70 13.05 18.66 9.90
CA ALA A 70 11.69 19.17 9.91
C ALA A 70 11.36 19.97 8.63
N ASP A 71 10.15 19.80 8.10
CA ASP A 71 9.70 20.41 6.84
C ASP A 71 10.49 19.97 5.57
N GLN A 72 11.43 19.03 5.67
CA GLN A 72 12.09 18.45 4.50
C GLN A 72 11.17 17.52 3.74
N VAL A 73 11.22 17.57 2.41
CA VAL A 73 10.50 16.65 1.52
C VAL A 73 11.25 15.31 1.46
N ILE A 74 10.57 14.23 1.84
CA ILE A 74 11.12 12.86 1.90
C ILE A 74 10.60 11.96 0.78
N ALA A 75 9.39 12.25 0.27
CA ALA A 75 8.76 11.51 -0.82
C ALA A 75 7.74 12.37 -1.54
N LYS A 76 7.26 11.89 -2.69
CA LYS A 76 6.21 12.50 -3.48
C LYS A 76 5.07 11.52 -3.71
N ILE A 77 3.83 11.99 -3.57
CA ILE A 77 2.61 11.24 -3.84
C ILE A 77 1.93 11.85 -5.05
N ASP A 78 1.56 11.04 -6.03
CA ASP A 78 0.73 11.48 -7.15
C ASP A 78 -0.75 11.20 -6.82
N SER A 79 -1.54 12.24 -6.57
CA SER A 79 -2.97 12.10 -6.21
C SER A 79 -3.86 11.78 -7.42
N GLU A 80 -3.40 12.09 -8.63
CA GLU A 80 -4.03 11.64 -9.88
C GLU A 80 -3.47 10.31 -10.38
N GLY A 81 -2.48 9.77 -9.66
CA GLY A 81 -1.82 8.51 -9.92
C GLY A 81 -2.86 7.41 -9.82
N LYS A 82 -3.15 6.77 -10.95
CA LYS A 82 -3.89 5.51 -10.91
C LYS A 82 -2.92 4.49 -10.36
N ALA A 83 -3.13 4.05 -9.12
CA ALA A 83 -2.35 2.94 -8.58
C ALA A 83 -2.38 1.85 -9.65
N THR A 84 -1.22 1.41 -10.10
CA THR A 84 -1.11 0.15 -10.82
C THR A 84 -1.44 -0.94 -9.81
N ALA A 85 -2.73 -1.04 -9.47
CA ALA A 85 -3.34 -2.27 -9.07
C ALA A 85 -2.99 -3.24 -10.19
N ALA A 86 -1.95 -4.04 -9.92
CA ALA A 86 -1.77 -5.31 -10.60
C ALA A 86 -3.17 -5.91 -10.70
N ALA A 87 -3.59 -6.06 -11.95
CA ALA A 87 -4.98 -6.18 -12.36
C ALA A 87 -5.84 -6.93 -11.33
N ALA A 88 -6.98 -6.33 -10.99
CA ALA A 88 -8.17 -7.13 -10.77
C ALA A 88 -8.21 -8.19 -11.88
N SER A 89 -8.04 -9.44 -11.51
CA SER A 89 -8.69 -10.50 -12.25
C SER A 89 -10.10 -10.55 -11.69
N PRO A 90 -11.11 -9.94 -12.34
CA PRO A 90 -12.47 -10.35 -12.09
C PRO A 90 -12.53 -11.79 -12.61
N ALA A 91 -12.44 -12.77 -11.71
CA ALA A 91 -12.84 -14.13 -12.05
C ALA A 91 -14.29 -14.01 -12.54
N PRO A 92 -14.56 -14.28 -13.83
CA PRO A 92 -15.87 -14.03 -14.39
C PRO A 92 -16.87 -14.92 -13.68
N ALA A 93 -17.95 -14.29 -13.23
CA ALA A 93 -19.17 -14.97 -12.83
C ALA A 93 -19.61 -15.91 -13.96
N LYS A 94 -19.37 -17.21 -13.80
CA LYS A 94 -20.12 -18.25 -14.51
C LYS A 94 -21.37 -18.55 -13.71
N ALA A 95 -22.38 -17.69 -13.90
CA ALA A 95 -23.75 -18.10 -13.78
C ALA A 95 -24.11 -18.94 -15.03
N SER A 96 -24.49 -20.20 -14.83
CA SER A 96 -25.65 -20.85 -15.46
C SER A 96 -25.52 -22.36 -15.36
N ALA A 97 -26.35 -22.95 -14.50
CA ALA A 97 -26.80 -24.33 -14.68
C ALA A 97 -27.55 -24.45 -16.03
N PRO A 98 -27.66 -25.65 -16.61
CA PRO A 98 -28.82 -26.45 -16.21
C PRO A 98 -28.51 -27.94 -16.02
N ALA A 99 -29.33 -28.52 -15.16
CA ALA A 99 -29.54 -29.96 -15.05
C ALA A 99 -29.85 -30.59 -16.42
N SER A 100 -29.21 -31.73 -16.69
CA SER A 100 -29.79 -32.81 -17.47
C SER A 100 -29.25 -34.14 -16.97
N SER A 101 -30.05 -34.74 -16.09
CA SER A 101 -30.54 -36.11 -16.18
C SER A 101 -29.86 -37.01 -17.22
N SER A 102 -29.18 -38.07 -16.76
CA SER A 102 -29.46 -39.47 -17.12
C SER A 102 -28.48 -40.38 -16.37
N ASN A 103 -28.92 -40.96 -15.26
CA ASN A 103 -29.31 -42.37 -15.21
C ASN A 103 -28.15 -43.36 -15.41
N LYS A 104 -27.62 -43.87 -14.30
CA LYS A 104 -27.37 -45.30 -14.10
C LYS A 104 -27.29 -45.62 -12.62
N GLY A 105 -28.47 -45.73 -12.01
CA GLY A 105 -28.63 -46.68 -10.92
C GLY A 105 -28.57 -48.10 -11.48
N SER A 106 -28.04 -49.01 -10.65
CA SER A 106 -28.16 -50.46 -10.73
C SER A 106 -27.40 -51.17 -11.85
N ILE A 107 -26.37 -51.97 -11.50
CA ILE A 107 -26.49 -53.43 -11.29
C ILE A 107 -25.12 -54.13 -11.29
N ALA A 108 -25.01 -55.11 -10.39
CA ALA A 108 -24.17 -56.32 -10.41
C ALA A 108 -22.66 -56.24 -10.05
N ALA A 109 -22.35 -56.74 -8.85
CA ALA A 109 -21.28 -57.74 -8.64
C ALA A 109 -21.52 -58.95 -9.57
N PRO A 110 -20.49 -59.67 -10.10
CA PRO A 110 -19.66 -60.57 -9.29
C PRO A 110 -18.19 -60.84 -9.76
N SER A 111 -17.42 -61.44 -8.84
CA SER A 111 -16.30 -62.39 -8.98
C SER A 111 -15.05 -62.12 -9.84
N ALA A 112 -13.89 -62.13 -9.17
CA ALA A 112 -12.72 -62.93 -9.52
C ALA A 112 -12.00 -63.37 -8.23
#